data_AF-A0AAV0JCY5-F1
#
_entry.id   AF-A0AAV0JCY5-F1
#
_cell.length_a   1.000
_cell.length_b   1.000
_cell.length_c   1.000
_cell.angle_alpha   90.00
_cell.angle_beta   90.00
_cell.angle_gamma   90.00
#
_symmetry.space_group_name_H-M   'P 1'
#
loop_
_entity.id
_entity.type
_entity.pdbx_description
1 polymer ?
#
loop_
_entity_poly.entity_id
_entity_poly.type
_entity_poly.pdbx_seq_one_letter_code
_entity_poly.pdbx_strand_id
1 'polypeptide(L)'
;MESQSQTQNTSLHRLQNVEKTVVKVLELAGGVMDELANPMGPRKEFINNHCREFMQMIKDIQFTLRNEIKSTCEYRPFEKCDYSSRISNEICFDKLEYLTSLLNGLEESIDQYHAADAAAATAMFPPIDS
;
A
#
# COMPACT_ATOMS: atom_id res chain seq x y z
N MET A 1 -11.28 2.85 5.23
CA MET A 1 -11.30 1.91 4.08
C MET A 1 -12.15 2.44 2.90
N GLU A 2 -13.06 3.41 3.11
CA GLU A 2 -13.95 3.95 2.06
C GLU A 2 -13.28 4.92 1.06
N SER A 3 -12.20 5.61 1.44
CA SER A 3 -11.58 6.63 0.56
C SER A 3 -10.82 6.03 -0.64
N GLN A 4 -10.35 4.78 -0.55
CA GLN A 4 -9.64 4.11 -1.66
C GLN A 4 -10.61 3.65 -2.75
N SER A 5 -11.78 3.15 -2.37
CA SER A 5 -12.82 2.67 -3.29
C SER A 5 -13.38 3.81 -4.15
N GLN A 6 -13.58 4.99 -3.55
CA GLN A 6 -14.08 6.16 -4.26
C GLN A 6 -13.06 6.74 -5.24
N THR A 7 -11.77 6.67 -4.92
CA THR A 7 -10.66 7.08 -5.80
C THR A 7 -10.44 6.09 -6.96
N GLN A 8 -10.62 4.79 -6.72
CA GLN A 8 -10.61 3.79 -7.80
C GLN A 8 -11.77 3.98 -8.78
N ASN A 9 -12.97 4.31 -8.29
CA ASN A 9 -14.14 4.52 -9.14
C ASN A 9 -13.95 5.71 -10.10
N THR A 10 -13.31 6.79 -9.63
CA THR A 10 -13.00 7.95 -10.47
C THR A 10 -11.87 7.68 -11.46
N SER A 11 -10.82 6.94 -11.07
CA SER A 11 -9.74 6.50 -11.98
C SER A 11 -10.28 5.63 -13.11
N LEU A 12 -11.13 4.65 -12.80
CA LEU A 12 -11.75 3.77 -13.80
C LEU A 12 -12.60 4.58 -14.78
N HIS A 13 -13.43 5.51 -14.30
CA HIS A 13 -14.23 6.38 -15.16
C HIS A 13 -13.36 7.25 -16.08
N ARG A 14 -12.22 7.77 -15.59
CA ARG A 14 -11.26 8.53 -16.41
C ARG A 14 -10.64 7.66 -17.50
N LEU A 15 -10.28 6.42 -17.18
CA LEU A 15 -9.71 5.46 -18.14
C LEU A 15 -10.74 5.06 -19.21
N GLN A 16 -11.99 4.84 -18.82
CA GLN A 16 -13.08 4.59 -19.77
C GLN A 16 -13.30 5.78 -20.71
N ASN A 17 -13.13 7.01 -20.22
CA ASN A 17 -13.18 8.19 -21.08
C ASN A 17 -11.99 8.24 -22.06
N VAL A 18 -10.81 7.77 -21.65
CA VAL A 18 -9.66 7.60 -22.56
C VAL A 18 -10.00 6.60 -23.66
N GLU A 19 -10.58 5.44 -23.34
CA GLU A 19 -10.98 4.45 -24.36
C GLU A 19 -11.94 5.04 -25.41
N LYS A 20 -12.97 5.77 -24.96
CA LYS A 20 -13.90 6.47 -25.87
C LYS A 20 -13.18 7.50 -26.74
N THR A 21 -12.20 8.20 -26.17
CA THR A 21 -11.41 9.21 -26.90
C THR A 21 -10.51 8.54 -27.94
N VAL A 22 -9.93 7.38 -27.63
CA VAL A 22 -9.14 6.59 -28.59
C VAL A 22 -9.97 6.16 -29.80
N VAL A 23 -11.22 5.71 -29.58
CA VAL A 23 -12.13 5.38 -30.68
C VAL A 23 -12.37 6.59 -31.58
N LYS A 24 -12.67 7.76 -31.00
CA LYS A 24 -12.88 9.01 -31.77
C LYS A 24 -11.65 9.45 -32.56
N VAL A 25 -10.45 9.25 -32.02
CA VAL A 25 -9.20 9.53 -32.73
C VAL A 25 -9.04 8.65 -33.98
N LEU A 26 -9.44 7.38 -33.89
CA LEU A 26 -9.47 6.48 -35.05
C LEU A 26 -10.52 6.92 -36.08
N GLU A 27 -11.69 7.39 -35.65
CA GLU A 27 -12.72 7.95 -36.53
C GLU A 27 -12.21 9.19 -37.27
N LEU A 28 -11.52 10.12 -36.59
CA LEU A 28 -10.92 11.29 -37.22
C LEU A 28 -9.87 10.92 -38.27
N ALA A 29 -9.04 9.91 -37.99
CA ALA A 29 -8.07 9.39 -38.94
C ALA A 29 -8.75 8.77 -40.18
N GLY A 30 -9.82 8.00 -39.97
CA GLY A 30 -10.66 7.46 -41.06
C GLY A 30 -11.28 8.57 -41.91
N GLY A 31 -11.82 9.62 -41.30
CA GLY A 31 -12.39 10.76 -42.01
C GLY A 31 -11.37 11.50 -42.88
N VAL A 32 -10.12 11.63 -42.42
CA VAL A 32 -9.03 12.18 -43.25
C VAL A 32 -8.70 11.26 -44.43
N MET A 33 -8.68 9.94 -44.24
CA MET A 33 -8.45 8.98 -45.32
C MET A 33 -9.56 9.04 -46.37
N ASP A 34 -10.83 9.12 -45.96
CA ASP A 34 -11.98 9.27 -46.85
C ASP A 34 -11.92 10.59 -47.64
N GLU A 35 -11.54 11.68 -46.97
CA GLU A 35 -11.40 12.98 -47.63
C GLU A 35 -10.24 13.01 -48.64
N LEU A 36 -9.15 12.30 -48.36
CA LEU A 36 -8.03 12.16 -49.30
C LEU A 36 -8.40 11.29 -50.50
N ALA A 37 -9.30 10.32 -50.34
CA ALA A 37 -9.81 9.48 -51.41
C ALA A 37 -10.92 10.16 -52.25
N ASN A 38 -11.33 11.38 -51.89
CA ASN A 38 -12.41 12.10 -52.55
C ASN A 38 -12.04 12.43 -54.02
N PRO A 39 -12.85 12.00 -55.02
CA PRO A 39 -12.58 12.25 -56.44
C PRO A 39 -12.66 13.72 -56.84
N MET A 40 -13.28 14.59 -56.03
CA MET A 40 -13.32 16.05 -56.24
C MET A 40 -12.10 16.78 -55.67
N GLY A 41 -11.16 16.04 -55.09
CA GLY A 41 -9.97 16.55 -54.45
C GLY A 41 -10.18 16.87 -52.96
N PRO A 42 -9.13 16.75 -52.13
CA PRO A 42 -9.23 16.89 -50.69
C PRO A 42 -9.53 18.33 -50.24
N ARG A 43 -10.52 18.51 -49.37
CA ARG A 43 -10.81 19.79 -48.73
C ARG A 43 -9.77 20.09 -47.65
N LYS A 44 -8.86 21.01 -47.96
CA LYS A 44 -7.75 21.39 -47.07
C LYS A 44 -8.20 21.83 -45.67
N GLU A 45 -9.29 22.59 -45.56
CA GLU A 45 -9.83 23.04 -44.26
C GLU A 45 -10.35 21.88 -43.41
N PHE A 46 -10.98 20.89 -44.04
CA PHE A 46 -11.46 19.68 -43.35
C PHE A 46 -10.29 18.89 -42.77
N ILE A 47 -9.27 18.62 -43.60
CA ILE A 47 -8.07 17.89 -43.19
C ILE A 47 -7.32 18.64 -42.08
N ASN A 48 -7.15 19.96 -42.20
CA ASN A 48 -6.45 20.74 -41.18
C ASN A 48 -7.17 20.68 -39.82
N ASN A 49 -8.50 20.84 -39.83
CA ASN A 49 -9.30 20.75 -38.62
C ASN A 49 -9.24 19.36 -38.00
N HIS A 50 -9.42 18.30 -38.79
CA HIS A 50 -9.35 16.91 -38.29
C HIS A 50 -7.96 16.57 -37.76
N CYS A 51 -6.88 16.98 -38.43
CA CYS A 51 -5.52 16.78 -37.95
C CYS A 51 -5.25 17.55 -36.65
N ARG A 52 -5.77 18.77 -36.52
CA ARG A 52 -5.65 19.55 -35.28
C ARG A 52 -6.39 18.89 -34.12
N GLU A 53 -7.63 18.46 -34.36
CA GLU A 53 -8.46 17.79 -33.36
C GLU A 53 -7.85 16.46 -32.94
N PHE A 54 -7.37 15.65 -33.90
CA PHE A 54 -6.61 14.43 -33.67
C PHE A 54 -5.43 14.68 -32.74
N MET A 55 -4.60 15.69 -33.04
CA MET A 55 -3.41 16.01 -32.24
C MET A 55 -3.78 16.48 -30.82
N GLN A 56 -4.89 17.21 -30.66
CA GLN A 56 -5.36 17.63 -29.35
C GLN A 56 -5.83 16.43 -28.52
N MET A 57 -6.66 15.56 -29.11
CA MET A 57 -7.15 14.35 -28.43
C MET A 57 -6.01 13.40 -28.06
N ILE A 58 -4.99 13.25 -28.90
CA ILE A 58 -3.78 12.47 -28.58
C ILE A 58 -3.05 13.07 -27.36
N LYS A 59 -2.89 14.39 -27.29
CA LYS A 59 -2.26 15.04 -26.12
C LYS A 59 -3.07 14.80 -24.83
N ASP A 60 -4.39 14.87 -24.92
CA ASP A 60 -5.27 14.69 -23.76
C ASP A 60 -5.26 13.23 -23.27
N ILE A 61 -5.22 12.26 -24.20
CA ILE A 61 -5.00 10.84 -23.90
C ILE A 61 -3.66 10.64 -23.18
N GLN A 62 -2.57 11.18 -23.76
CA GLN A 62 -1.23 11.04 -23.19
C GLN A 62 -1.12 11.66 -21.78
N PHE A 63 -1.69 12.85 -21.59
CA PHE A 63 -1.72 13.52 -20.29
C PHE A 63 -2.48 12.71 -19.25
N THR A 64 -3.66 12.20 -19.60
CA THR A 64 -4.50 11.41 -18.69
C THR A 64 -3.81 10.10 -18.30
N LEU A 65 -3.32 9.34 -19.28
CA LEU A 65 -2.62 8.08 -19.02
C LEU A 65 -1.36 8.28 -18.18
N ARG A 66 -0.57 9.33 -18.45
CA ARG A 66 0.62 9.65 -17.65
C ARG A 66 0.26 9.90 -16.19
N ASN A 67 -0.82 10.65 -15.94
CA ASN A 67 -1.27 10.94 -14.58
C ASN A 67 -1.79 9.70 -13.87
N GLU A 68 -2.53 8.82 -14.56
CA GLU A 68 -3.00 7.55 -13.98
C GLU A 68 -1.85 6.59 -13.68
N ILE A 69 -0.86 6.47 -14.58
CA ILE A 69 0.37 5.69 -14.34
C ILE A 69 1.10 6.25 -13.11
N LYS A 70 1.33 7.57 -13.08
CA LYS A 70 1.98 8.23 -11.94
C LYS A 70 1.23 7.98 -10.64
N SER A 71 -0.09 8.14 -10.63
CA SER A 71 -0.92 7.92 -9.44
C SER A 71 -0.90 6.46 -8.98
N THR A 72 -0.87 5.51 -9.90
CA THR A 72 -0.75 4.07 -9.59
C THR A 72 0.65 3.71 -9.07
N CYS A 73 1.69 4.37 -9.57
CA CYS A 73 3.06 4.20 -9.06
C CYS A 73 3.29 4.89 -7.71
N GLU A 74 2.62 6.02 -7.45
CA GLU A 74 2.58 6.68 -6.14
C GLU A 74 1.76 5.87 -5.12
N TYR A 75 0.81 5.05 -5.59
CA TYR A 75 0.18 4.01 -4.79
C TYR A 75 1.19 2.88 -4.53
N ARG A 76 2.13 3.10 -3.61
CA ARG A 76 3.02 2.06 -3.06
C ARG A 76 2.30 1.32 -1.93
N PRO A 77 1.84 0.07 -2.12
CA PRO A 77 1.15 -0.68 -1.08
C PRO A 77 2.04 -0.93 0.16
N PHE A 78 3.36 -0.88 -0.03
CA PHE A 78 4.36 -1.13 1.00
C PHE A 78 4.81 0.10 1.78
N GLU A 79 4.48 1.30 1.32
CA GLU A 79 4.89 2.55 1.99
C GLU A 79 4.07 2.83 3.26
N LYS A 80 2.92 2.15 3.41
CA LYS A 80 2.15 2.07 4.65
C LYS A 80 2.14 0.67 5.28
N CYS A 81 3.08 -0.21 4.89
CA CYS A 81 3.14 -1.55 5.43
C CYS A 81 3.69 -1.50 6.87
N ASP A 82 2.79 -1.69 7.83
CA ASP A 82 3.10 -1.77 9.26
C ASP A 82 3.74 -3.12 9.66
N TYR A 83 3.95 -4.04 8.71
CA TYR A 83 4.52 -5.36 8.96
C TYR A 83 5.83 -5.30 9.74
N SER A 84 6.76 -4.41 9.35
CA SER A 84 8.05 -4.28 10.05
C SER A 84 7.87 -3.86 11.50
N SER A 85 7.01 -2.85 11.76
CA SER A 85 6.68 -2.40 13.11
C SER A 85 5.95 -3.49 13.91
N ARG A 86 5.06 -4.24 13.28
CA ARG A 86 4.30 -5.34 13.90
C ARG A 86 5.21 -6.48 14.33
N ILE A 87 6.06 -6.97 13.42
CA ILE A 87 7.01 -8.05 13.71
C ILE A 87 8.03 -7.61 14.78
N SER A 88 8.50 -6.35 14.71
CA SER A 88 9.39 -5.80 15.75
C SER A 88 8.72 -5.78 17.13
N ASN A 89 7.44 -5.43 17.21
CA ASN A 89 6.68 -5.45 18.46
C ASN A 89 6.43 -6.87 18.97
N GLU A 90 6.12 -7.81 18.08
CA GLU A 90 5.93 -9.22 18.42
C GLU A 90 7.20 -9.81 19.04
N ILE A 91 8.36 -9.60 18.40
CA ILE A 91 9.67 -9.99 18.96
C ILE A 91 9.95 -9.31 20.30
N CYS A 92 9.55 -8.05 20.48
CA CYS A 92 9.72 -7.34 21.74
C CYS A 92 8.87 -7.96 22.86
N PHE A 93 7.64 -8.37 22.53
CA PHE A 93 6.74 -9.04 23.47
C PHE A 93 7.32 -10.38 23.94
N ASP A 94 7.83 -11.21 23.01
CA ASP A 94 8.46 -12.49 23.36
C ASP A 94 9.67 -12.30 24.28
N LYS A 95 10.47 -11.25 24.04
CA LYS A 95 11.59 -10.89 24.92
C LYS A 95 11.12 -10.49 26.31
N LEU A 96 10.00 -9.77 26.42
CA LEU A 96 9.42 -9.38 27.69
C LEU A 96 8.90 -10.59 28.46
N GLU A 97 8.19 -11.51 27.81
CA GLU A 97 7.76 -12.77 28.44
C GLU A 97 8.95 -13.57 28.97
N TYR A 98 10.03 -13.67 28.18
CA TYR A 98 11.24 -14.34 28.61
C TYR A 98 11.86 -13.67 29.86
N LEU A 99 11.95 -12.34 29.88
CA LEU A 99 12.45 -11.61 31.05
C LEU A 99 11.56 -11.82 32.29
N THR A 100 10.24 -11.81 32.11
CA THR A 100 9.30 -12.11 33.20
C THR A 100 9.54 -13.52 33.76
N SER A 101 9.69 -14.52 32.89
CA SER A 101 10.02 -15.89 33.32
C SER A 101 11.33 -15.95 34.10
N LEU A 102 12.34 -15.19 33.68
CA LEU A 102 13.64 -15.16 34.35
C LEU A 102 13.54 -14.50 35.75
N LEU A 103 12.80 -13.41 35.86
CA LEU A 103 12.56 -12.73 37.13
C LEU A 103 11.82 -13.62 38.13
N ASN A 104 10.78 -14.34 37.68
CA ASN A 104 10.06 -15.29 38.53
C ASN A 104 11.00 -16.41 39.03
N GLY A 105 11.88 -16.93 38.17
CA GLY A 105 12.88 -17.92 38.59
C GLY A 105 13.89 -17.39 39.62
N LEU A 106 14.24 -16.09 39.55
CA LEU A 106 15.08 -15.45 40.55
C LEU A 106 14.34 -15.26 41.87
N GLU A 107 13.08 -14.87 41.84
CA GLU A 107 12.22 -14.76 43.03
C GLU A 107 12.10 -16.11 43.74
N GLU A 108 11.78 -17.18 43.02
CA GLU A 108 11.73 -18.54 43.59
C GLU A 108 13.07 -18.97 44.20
N SER A 109 14.19 -18.62 43.55
CA SER A 109 15.52 -18.91 44.09
C SER A 109 15.77 -18.18 45.40
N ILE A 110 15.44 -16.88 45.48
CA ILE A 110 15.57 -16.07 46.69
C ILE A 110 14.69 -16.64 47.81
N ASP A 111 13.45 -17.00 47.52
CA ASP A 111 12.52 -17.59 48.50
C ASP A 111 13.03 -18.93 49.04
N GLN A 112 13.61 -19.77 48.17
CA GLN A 112 14.25 -21.03 48.57
C GLN A 112 15.45 -20.78 49.50
N TYR A 113 16.26 -19.76 49.23
CA TYR A 113 17.36 -19.38 50.13
C TYR A 113 16.86 -18.91 51.50
N HIS A 114 15.83 -18.06 51.55
CA HIS A 114 15.24 -17.63 52.83
C HIS A 114 14.62 -18.80 53.60
N ALA A 115 13.95 -19.73 52.93
CA ALA A 115 13.39 -20.92 53.56
C ALA A 115 14.47 -21.85 54.12
N ALA A 116 15.59 -22.02 53.38
CA ALA A 116 16.72 -22.82 53.83
C ALA A 116 17.44 -22.20 55.04
N ASP A 117 17.60 -20.88 55.08
CA ASP A 117 18.20 -20.16 56.20
C ASP A 117 17.32 -20.24 57.48
N ALA A 118 16.01 -20.10 57.34
CA ALA A 118 15.05 -20.27 58.44
C ALA A 118 15.04 -21.72 58.99
N ALA A 119 15.14 -22.73 58.11
CA ALA A 119 15.25 -24.13 58.51
C ALA A 119 16.58 -24.42 59.24
N ALA A 120 17.69 -23.83 58.78
CA ALA A 120 18.99 -23.96 59.43
C ALA A 120 19.00 -23.30 60.83
N ALA A 121 18.38 -22.13 60.99
CA ALA A 121 18.23 -21.46 62.28
C ALA A 121 17.39 -22.28 63.29
N THR A 122 16.33 -22.94 62.80
CA THR A 122 15.46 -23.80 63.63
C THR A 122 16.17 -25.09 64.07
N ALA A 123 17.04 -25.66 63.24
CA ALA A 123 17.83 -26.84 63.59
C ALA A 123 18.94 -26.55 64.63
N MET A 124 19.36 -25.29 64.77
CA MET A 124 20.45 -24.88 65.66
C MET A 124 20.00 -24.58 67.10
N PHE A 125 18.70 -24.40 67.34
CA PHE A 125 18.11 -24.20 68.67
C PHE A 125 16.90 -25.13 68.86
N PRO A 126 17.11 -26.40 69.27
CA PRO A 126 16.02 -27.29 69.59
C PRO A 126 15.29 -26.81 70.87
N PRO A 127 13.95 -26.99 70.96
CA PRO A 127 13.22 -26.65 72.16
C PRO A 127 13.67 -27.57 73.31
N ILE A 128 14.03 -26.97 74.45
CA ILE A 128 14.35 -27.71 75.69
C ILE A 128 13.03 -28.20 76.27
N ASP A 129 12.73 -29.49 76.09
CA ASP A 129 11.63 -30.16 76.79
C ASP A 129 11.90 -30.11 78.31
N SER A 130 10.93 -29.61 79.08
CA SER A 130 10.93 -29.51 80.55
C SER A 130 10.32 -30.73 81.22
#